data_AF-A0A2G9PZM7-F1
#
_entry.id   AF-A0A2G9PZM7-F1
#
_cell.length_a   1.000
_cell.length_b   1.000
_cell.length_c   1.000
_cell.angle_alpha   90.00
_cell.angle_beta   90.00
_cell.angle_gamma   90.00
#
_symmetry.space_group_name_H-M   'P 1'
#
loop_
_entity.id
_entity.type
_entity.pdbx_description
1 polymer ?
#
loop_
_entity_poly.entity_id
_entity_poly.type
_entity_poly.pdbx_seq_one_letter_code
_entity_poly.pdbx_strand_id
1 'polypeptide(L)'
;MKITAISLIIISLIVLSACDIVSFLQGDAELREAAETGDIKACKKLDTSKDEDRIDNCLNKMAGIFNESEPCFEIIDDDTMNYCIRSVATATDNVNLCSKIYDMNTKDSCYSDIAIKTLDLESCDKIDYMNFKTNCYKGIALKKSDASVCEGLNDPKEIGECKVAVVSVTNETSVCAGIKEDTDSKDRCYQAIVTNTGETDLCDKVEKKKDYCYQAAAKANDDEKQCDKIKSEGMKDDCLNVIGKSKADDSICYKIVNTMSREYCLMDVAPKKKDITICDTIKDVRIKRVCVKNTAVASKNTAWCTGIDTTSTDYQDCFFLIGKDTKDASACDAITAKGTRQKCHHNIAVTYKDPAVCAKVLESDENEACVKSAEVFNEVQK
;
A
#
# COMPACT_ATOMS: atom_id res chain seq x y z
N MET A 1 -36.66 -17.06 -17.28
CA MET A 1 -35.85 -18.27 -17.10
C MET A 1 -34.44 -17.85 -16.65
N LYS A 2 -34.26 -17.46 -15.38
CA LYS A 2 -32.98 -16.99 -14.77
C LYS A 2 -33.03 -17.17 -13.24
N ILE A 3 -33.16 -18.40 -12.74
CA ILE A 3 -33.20 -18.69 -11.28
C ILE A 3 -32.16 -19.76 -10.84
N THR A 4 -31.47 -20.44 -11.76
CA THR A 4 -30.62 -21.60 -11.40
C THR A 4 -29.16 -21.29 -11.07
N ALA A 5 -28.71 -20.04 -11.07
CA ALA A 5 -27.28 -19.70 -10.85
C ALA A 5 -26.88 -19.42 -9.39
N ILE A 6 -27.84 -19.22 -8.47
CA ILE A 6 -27.54 -18.82 -7.09
C ILE A 6 -27.28 -20.03 -6.16
N SER A 7 -27.84 -21.21 -6.47
CA SER A 7 -27.69 -22.40 -5.61
C SER A 7 -26.31 -23.07 -5.65
N LEU A 8 -25.46 -22.78 -6.64
CA LEU A 8 -24.10 -23.35 -6.74
C LEU A 8 -23.04 -22.58 -5.95
N ILE A 9 -23.31 -21.33 -5.55
CA ILE A 9 -22.37 -20.49 -4.79
C ILE A 9 -22.41 -20.83 -3.29
N ILE A 10 -23.57 -21.25 -2.76
CA ILE A 10 -23.74 -21.58 -1.34
C ILE A 10 -22.96 -22.86 -0.96
N ILE A 11 -22.86 -23.84 -1.87
CA ILE A 11 -22.12 -25.08 -1.61
C ILE A 11 -20.59 -24.84 -1.64
N SER A 12 -20.11 -23.86 -2.41
CA SER A 12 -18.67 -23.54 -2.49
C SER A 12 -18.13 -22.80 -1.26
N LEU A 13 -18.98 -22.09 -0.50
CA LEU A 13 -18.55 -21.35 0.70
C LEU A 13 -18.33 -22.27 1.91
N ILE A 14 -19.03 -23.41 1.98
CA ILE A 14 -18.85 -24.39 3.06
C ILE A 14 -17.54 -25.19 2.90
N VAL A 15 -17.04 -25.33 1.68
CA VAL A 15 -15.80 -26.10 1.40
C VAL A 15 -14.53 -25.28 1.72
N LEU A 16 -14.59 -23.95 1.65
CA LEU A 16 -13.42 -23.10 1.92
C LEU A 16 -13.06 -22.97 3.40
N SER A 17 -14.02 -23.11 4.33
CA SER A 17 -13.71 -23.19 5.78
C SER A 17 -13.18 -24.56 6.22
N ALA A 18 -13.34 -25.60 5.40
CA ALA A 18 -12.91 -26.95 5.75
C ALA A 18 -11.41 -27.18 5.57
N CYS A 19 -10.71 -26.36 4.78
CA CYS A 19 -9.27 -26.54 4.54
C CYS A 19 -8.39 -26.20 5.77
N ASP A 20 -8.81 -25.26 6.62
CA ASP A 20 -8.07 -24.93 7.85
C ASP A 20 -8.27 -25.97 8.97
N ILE A 21 -9.37 -26.72 8.92
CA ILE A 21 -9.65 -27.77 9.91
C ILE A 21 -8.72 -28.98 9.69
N VAL A 22 -8.41 -29.32 8.44
CA VAL A 22 -7.68 -30.58 8.12
C VAL A 22 -6.21 -30.54 8.51
N SER A 23 -5.51 -29.41 8.33
CA SER A 23 -4.12 -29.24 8.76
C SER A 23 -3.99 -29.19 10.29
N PHE A 24 -5.07 -28.80 10.96
CA PHE A 24 -5.11 -28.62 12.40
C PHE A 24 -5.40 -29.93 13.17
N LEU A 25 -6.22 -30.83 12.61
CA LEU A 25 -6.56 -32.13 13.21
C LEU A 25 -5.42 -33.18 13.18
N GLN A 26 -4.25 -32.85 12.64
CA GLN A 26 -3.13 -33.79 12.52
C GLN A 26 -2.26 -33.88 13.79
N GLY A 27 -2.48 -33.04 14.80
CA GLY A 27 -1.59 -32.95 15.97
C GLY A 27 -2.10 -33.57 17.27
N ASP A 28 -3.42 -33.67 17.49
CA ASP A 28 -3.98 -33.97 18.82
C ASP A 28 -5.26 -34.82 18.67
N ALA A 29 -5.18 -36.11 19.04
CA ALA A 29 -6.26 -37.07 18.83
C ALA A 29 -7.48 -36.74 19.70
N GLU A 30 -7.22 -36.18 20.87
CA GLU A 30 -8.19 -35.77 21.87
C GLU A 30 -8.95 -34.52 21.40
N LEU A 31 -8.26 -33.56 20.78
CA LEU A 31 -8.92 -32.41 20.17
C LEU A 31 -9.80 -32.80 18.99
N ARG A 32 -9.37 -33.79 18.19
CA ARG A 32 -10.22 -34.34 17.13
C ARG A 32 -11.44 -35.05 17.72
N GLU A 33 -11.28 -35.86 18.76
CA GLU A 33 -12.41 -36.49 19.47
C GLU A 33 -13.38 -35.42 19.99
N ALA A 34 -12.88 -34.36 20.61
CA ALA A 34 -13.70 -33.25 21.09
C ALA A 34 -14.49 -32.60 19.95
N ALA A 35 -13.83 -32.23 18.85
CA ALA A 35 -14.45 -31.58 17.70
C ALA A 35 -15.47 -32.48 16.98
N GLU A 36 -15.19 -33.78 16.85
CA GLU A 36 -16.09 -34.74 16.20
C GLU A 36 -17.35 -35.03 17.04
N THR A 37 -17.20 -35.03 18.38
CA THR A 37 -18.30 -35.39 19.29
C THR A 37 -19.07 -34.19 19.84
N GLY A 38 -18.49 -33.00 19.79
CA GLY A 38 -19.00 -31.83 20.53
C GLY A 38 -18.84 -31.94 22.05
N ASP A 39 -18.16 -32.97 22.56
CA ASP A 39 -18.02 -33.17 24.00
C ASP A 39 -16.81 -32.39 24.55
N ILE A 40 -17.08 -31.24 25.16
CA ILE A 40 -16.05 -30.40 25.80
C ILE A 40 -15.30 -31.13 26.93
N LYS A 41 -15.89 -32.21 27.49
CA LYS A 41 -15.21 -33.01 28.52
C LYS A 41 -14.02 -33.77 27.94
N ALA A 42 -13.97 -34.00 26.62
CA ALA A 42 -12.79 -34.57 25.98
C ALA A 42 -11.56 -33.65 26.13
N CYS A 43 -11.72 -32.33 26.11
CA CYS A 43 -10.63 -31.39 26.42
C CYS A 43 -10.08 -31.57 27.84
N LYS A 44 -10.94 -31.89 28.81
CA LYS A 44 -10.53 -32.13 30.21
C LYS A 44 -9.82 -33.46 30.45
N LYS A 45 -9.79 -34.37 29.45
CA LYS A 45 -9.03 -35.62 29.53
C LYS A 45 -7.53 -35.42 29.28
N LEU A 46 -7.12 -34.26 28.78
CA LEU A 46 -5.72 -33.88 28.62
C LEU A 46 -5.02 -33.83 30.00
N ASP A 47 -3.75 -34.24 30.07
CA ASP A 47 -2.98 -34.30 31.32
C ASP A 47 -2.81 -32.90 31.94
N THR A 48 -3.67 -32.58 32.89
CA THR A 48 -3.72 -31.29 33.61
C THR A 48 -2.43 -30.98 34.36
N SER A 49 -1.57 -31.97 34.64
CA SER A 49 -0.34 -31.77 35.40
C SER A 49 0.80 -31.16 34.59
N LYS A 50 0.65 -31.04 33.27
CA LYS A 50 1.73 -30.60 32.37
C LYS A 50 1.33 -29.61 31.28
N ASP A 51 0.05 -29.29 31.11
CA ASP A 51 -0.40 -28.66 29.86
C ASP A 51 -1.70 -27.84 29.98
N GLU A 52 -1.73 -26.88 30.91
CA GLU A 52 -2.84 -25.91 31.05
C GLU A 52 -3.13 -25.21 29.70
N ASP A 53 -2.07 -24.79 28.98
CA ASP A 53 -2.16 -24.18 27.65
C ASP A 53 -2.89 -25.05 26.64
N ARG A 54 -2.72 -26.38 26.65
CA ARG A 54 -3.42 -27.27 25.71
C ARG A 54 -4.90 -27.38 26.02
N ILE A 55 -5.28 -27.41 27.29
CA ILE A 55 -6.68 -27.46 27.70
C ILE A 55 -7.37 -26.16 27.26
N ASP A 56 -6.76 -25.02 27.55
CA ASP A 56 -7.28 -23.71 27.18
C ASP A 56 -7.42 -23.54 25.66
N ASN A 57 -6.41 -23.98 24.91
CA ASN A 57 -6.46 -24.00 23.45
C ASN A 57 -7.55 -24.95 22.90
N CYS A 58 -7.78 -26.10 23.54
CA CYS A 58 -8.83 -27.04 23.16
C CYS A 58 -10.21 -26.40 23.38
N LEU A 59 -10.45 -25.86 24.57
CA LEU A 59 -11.71 -25.20 24.93
C LEU A 59 -12.01 -23.99 24.06
N ASN A 60 -11.02 -23.13 23.80
CA ASN A 60 -11.16 -21.96 22.93
C ASN A 60 -11.58 -22.35 21.50
N LYS A 61 -11.02 -23.43 20.96
CA LYS A 61 -11.38 -23.93 19.63
C LYS A 61 -12.76 -24.54 19.59
N MET A 62 -13.12 -25.32 20.61
CA MET A 62 -14.45 -25.88 20.74
C MET A 62 -15.50 -24.78 20.78
N ALA A 63 -15.28 -23.74 21.59
CA ALA A 63 -16.14 -22.57 21.65
C ALA A 63 -16.33 -21.91 20.26
N GLY A 64 -15.25 -21.77 19.48
CA GLY A 64 -15.30 -21.23 18.12
C GLY A 64 -16.01 -22.14 17.10
N ILE A 65 -15.83 -23.46 17.19
CA ILE A 65 -16.46 -24.44 16.28
C ILE A 65 -17.98 -24.45 16.48
N PHE A 66 -18.43 -24.46 17.73
CA PHE A 66 -19.85 -24.57 18.08
C PHE A 66 -20.54 -23.22 18.26
N ASN A 67 -19.78 -22.12 18.28
CA ASN A 67 -20.26 -20.79 18.62
C ASN A 67 -20.96 -20.73 20.00
N GLU A 68 -20.45 -21.51 20.95
CA GLU A 68 -20.96 -21.60 22.31
C GLU A 68 -19.96 -20.97 23.27
N SER A 69 -20.43 -20.13 24.19
CA SER A 69 -19.54 -19.42 25.13
C SER A 69 -19.23 -20.24 26.40
N GLU A 70 -20.04 -21.26 26.69
CA GLU A 70 -19.87 -22.11 27.88
C GLU A 70 -18.45 -22.68 28.03
N PRO A 71 -17.79 -23.19 26.97
CA PRO A 71 -16.43 -23.71 27.09
C PRO A 71 -15.41 -22.63 27.45
N CYS A 72 -15.64 -21.37 27.07
CA CYS A 72 -14.72 -20.28 27.39
C CYS A 72 -14.59 -20.05 28.90
N PHE A 73 -15.65 -20.27 29.68
CA PHE A 73 -15.63 -20.09 31.13
C PHE A 73 -14.90 -21.20 31.89
N GLU A 74 -14.46 -22.24 31.19
CA GLU A 74 -13.66 -23.32 31.75
C GLU A 74 -12.14 -23.15 31.49
N ILE A 75 -11.77 -22.10 30.74
CA ILE A 75 -10.38 -21.74 30.44
C ILE A 75 -9.73 -21.14 31.70
N ILE A 76 -8.48 -21.55 31.97
CA ILE A 76 -7.74 -21.16 33.18
C ILE A 76 -7.02 -19.81 32.97
N ASP A 77 -6.36 -19.64 31.83
CA ASP A 77 -5.67 -18.39 31.48
C ASP A 77 -6.66 -17.27 31.16
N ASP A 78 -6.61 -16.18 31.95
CA ASP A 78 -7.55 -15.06 31.84
C ASP A 78 -7.52 -14.40 30.45
N ASP A 79 -6.33 -14.27 29.84
CA ASP A 79 -6.18 -13.67 28.51
C ASP A 79 -6.83 -14.55 27.43
N THR A 80 -6.58 -15.86 27.48
CA THR A 80 -7.20 -16.84 26.58
C THR A 80 -8.71 -16.93 26.77
N MET A 81 -9.20 -16.84 28.01
CA MET A 81 -10.63 -16.77 28.31
C MET A 81 -11.26 -15.52 27.69
N ASN A 82 -10.68 -14.35 27.93
CA ASN A 82 -11.15 -13.07 27.40
C ASN A 82 -11.21 -13.08 25.86
N TYR A 83 -10.18 -13.63 25.21
CA TYR A 83 -10.13 -13.78 23.76
C TYR A 83 -11.20 -14.75 23.24
N CYS A 84 -11.38 -15.90 23.90
CA CYS A 84 -12.41 -16.88 23.57
C CYS A 84 -13.81 -16.25 23.60
N ILE A 85 -14.15 -15.56 24.71
CA ILE A 85 -15.45 -14.90 24.87
C ILE A 85 -15.67 -13.86 23.77
N ARG A 86 -14.68 -13.00 23.47
CA ARG A 86 -14.78 -12.00 22.39
C ARG A 86 -15.02 -12.65 21.03
N SER A 87 -14.30 -13.73 20.73
CA SER A 87 -14.41 -14.45 19.46
C SER A 87 -15.84 -14.99 19.27
N VAL A 88 -16.37 -15.70 20.26
CA VAL A 88 -17.75 -16.23 20.24
C VAL A 88 -18.77 -15.10 20.17
N ALA A 89 -18.60 -14.04 20.96
CA ALA A 89 -19.49 -12.88 20.95
C ALA A 89 -19.58 -12.24 19.56
N THR A 90 -18.45 -12.09 18.88
CA THR A 90 -18.37 -11.51 17.53
C THR A 90 -18.95 -12.44 16.46
N ALA A 91 -18.73 -13.75 16.58
CA ALA A 91 -19.28 -14.73 15.65
C ALA A 91 -20.82 -14.82 15.75
N THR A 92 -21.35 -14.71 16.97
CA THR A 92 -22.78 -14.85 17.28
C THR A 92 -23.55 -13.53 17.33
N ASP A 93 -22.87 -12.39 17.20
CA ASP A 93 -23.44 -11.05 17.42
C ASP A 93 -24.06 -10.86 18.83
N ASN A 94 -23.60 -11.63 19.82
CA ASN A 94 -24.11 -11.61 21.18
C ASN A 94 -23.35 -10.62 22.07
N VAL A 95 -23.77 -9.36 22.04
CA VAL A 95 -23.15 -8.26 22.80
C VAL A 95 -23.13 -8.48 24.33
N ASN A 96 -24.02 -9.31 24.87
CA ASN A 96 -24.05 -9.57 26.31
C ASN A 96 -22.83 -10.36 26.77
N LEU A 97 -22.20 -11.14 25.89
CA LEU A 97 -20.96 -11.85 26.19
C LEU A 97 -19.79 -10.90 26.43
N CYS A 98 -19.74 -9.74 25.76
CA CYS A 98 -18.70 -8.75 26.01
C CYS A 98 -18.67 -8.27 27.47
N SER A 99 -19.83 -8.24 28.15
CA SER A 99 -19.90 -7.87 29.58
C SER A 99 -19.26 -8.89 30.53
N LYS A 100 -18.93 -10.09 30.02
CA LYS A 100 -18.30 -11.18 30.75
C LYS A 100 -16.77 -11.17 30.64
N ILE A 101 -16.21 -10.29 29.81
CA ILE A 101 -14.77 -10.13 29.63
C ILE A 101 -14.22 -9.27 30.76
N TYR A 102 -13.14 -9.73 31.40
CA TYR A 102 -12.50 -9.03 32.52
C TYR A 102 -11.52 -7.97 32.05
N ASP A 103 -10.67 -8.28 31.06
CA ASP A 103 -9.73 -7.30 30.48
C ASP A 103 -10.49 -6.19 29.75
N MET A 104 -10.25 -4.95 30.18
CA MET A 104 -11.00 -3.78 29.72
C MET A 104 -10.75 -3.48 28.24
N ASN A 105 -9.52 -3.68 27.73
CA ASN A 105 -9.20 -3.47 26.32
C ASN A 105 -9.93 -4.48 25.42
N THR A 106 -9.92 -5.76 25.82
CA THR A 106 -10.57 -6.84 25.08
C THR A 106 -12.09 -6.69 25.13
N LYS A 107 -12.63 -6.25 26.27
CA LYS A 107 -14.05 -5.94 26.45
C LYS A 107 -14.51 -4.82 25.53
N ASP A 108 -13.80 -3.70 25.50
CA ASP A 108 -14.12 -2.56 24.65
C ASP A 108 -13.98 -2.89 23.15
N SER A 109 -12.95 -3.66 22.81
CA SER A 109 -12.76 -4.20 21.47
C SER A 109 -13.93 -5.11 21.04
N CYS A 110 -14.41 -5.98 21.94
CA CYS A 110 -15.59 -6.83 21.71
C CYS A 110 -16.84 -6.00 21.42
N TYR A 111 -17.14 -4.99 22.24
CA TYR A 111 -18.26 -4.09 21.99
C TYR A 111 -18.12 -3.37 20.65
N SER A 112 -16.92 -2.86 20.34
CA SER A 112 -16.63 -2.15 19.10
C SER A 112 -16.87 -3.02 17.86
N ASP A 113 -16.33 -4.25 17.85
CA ASP A 113 -16.45 -5.15 16.70
C ASP A 113 -17.91 -5.52 16.41
N ILE A 114 -18.67 -5.88 17.45
CA ILE A 114 -20.09 -6.21 17.32
C ILE A 114 -20.88 -4.98 16.87
N ALA A 115 -20.69 -3.84 17.52
CA ALA A 115 -21.36 -2.60 17.17
C ALA A 115 -21.14 -2.21 15.70
N ILE A 116 -19.91 -2.31 15.19
CA ILE A 116 -19.60 -2.04 13.79
C ILE A 116 -20.23 -3.09 12.86
N LYS A 117 -20.27 -4.37 13.27
CA LYS A 117 -20.87 -5.45 12.49
C LYS A 117 -22.39 -5.29 12.36
N THR A 118 -23.06 -4.98 13.46
CA THR A 118 -24.53 -4.88 13.56
C THR A 118 -25.07 -3.46 13.35
N LEU A 119 -24.18 -2.46 13.27
CA LEU A 119 -24.49 -1.03 13.18
C LEU A 119 -25.24 -0.48 14.42
N ASP A 120 -25.01 -1.07 15.58
CA ASP A 120 -25.61 -0.71 16.88
C ASP A 120 -24.78 0.33 17.63
N LEU A 121 -25.31 1.56 17.75
CA LEU A 121 -24.65 2.66 18.46
C LEU A 121 -24.67 2.48 19.98
N GLU A 122 -25.69 1.82 20.54
CA GLU A 122 -25.80 1.62 21.99
C GLU A 122 -24.65 0.74 22.50
N SER A 123 -24.16 -0.18 21.68
CA SER A 123 -22.98 -0.98 22.00
C SER A 123 -21.70 -0.14 21.99
N CYS A 124 -21.56 0.88 21.13
CA CYS A 124 -20.45 1.83 21.23
C CYS A 124 -20.48 2.64 22.53
N ASP A 125 -21.66 2.88 23.10
CA ASP A 125 -21.80 3.63 24.36
C ASP A 125 -21.37 2.85 25.60
N LYS A 126 -21.21 1.53 25.49
CA LYS A 126 -20.70 0.65 26.55
C LYS A 126 -19.17 0.60 26.61
N ILE A 127 -18.48 1.29 25.70
CA ILE A 127 -17.03 1.33 25.60
C ILE A 127 -16.47 2.39 26.55
N ASP A 128 -15.52 1.99 27.41
CA ASP A 128 -14.93 2.87 28.43
C ASP A 128 -13.75 3.68 27.87
N TYR A 129 -12.89 3.07 27.05
CA TYR A 129 -11.73 3.71 26.45
C TYR A 129 -12.10 4.55 25.21
N MET A 130 -11.81 5.86 25.29
CA MET A 130 -12.20 6.84 24.27
C MET A 130 -11.73 6.49 22.84
N ASN A 131 -10.52 5.94 22.69
CA ASN A 131 -9.99 5.55 21.38
C ASN A 131 -10.80 4.40 20.73
N PHE A 132 -11.23 3.40 21.51
CA PHE A 132 -12.11 2.34 21.02
C PHE A 132 -13.49 2.91 20.71
N LYS A 133 -14.00 3.82 21.54
CA LYS A 133 -15.30 4.48 21.32
C LYS A 133 -15.31 5.28 20.02
N THR A 134 -14.31 6.14 19.78
CA THR A 134 -14.17 6.86 18.49
C THR A 134 -14.12 5.90 17.32
N ASN A 135 -13.30 4.84 17.38
CA ASN A 135 -13.19 3.87 16.29
C ASN A 135 -14.51 3.13 16.02
N CYS A 136 -15.27 2.80 17.05
CA CYS A 136 -16.60 2.21 16.96
C CYS A 136 -17.56 3.11 16.16
N TYR A 137 -17.72 4.36 16.61
CA TYR A 137 -18.56 5.36 15.95
C TYR A 137 -18.12 5.63 14.50
N LYS A 138 -16.81 5.80 14.28
CA LYS A 138 -16.23 5.99 12.95
C LYS A 138 -16.49 4.80 12.03
N GLY A 139 -16.34 3.57 12.52
CA GLY A 139 -16.61 2.35 11.74
C GLY A 139 -18.07 2.26 11.29
N ILE A 140 -19.01 2.58 12.18
CA ILE A 140 -20.44 2.62 11.86
C ILE A 140 -20.74 3.76 10.88
N ALA A 141 -20.19 4.96 11.11
CA ALA A 141 -20.37 6.13 10.25
C ALA A 141 -19.90 5.84 8.80
N LEU A 142 -18.75 5.17 8.65
CA LEU A 142 -18.23 4.75 7.35
C LEU A 142 -19.13 3.72 6.65
N LYS A 143 -19.58 2.67 7.37
CA LYS A 143 -20.48 1.65 6.81
C LYS A 143 -21.84 2.22 6.38
N LYS A 144 -22.36 3.19 7.14
CA LYS A 144 -23.61 3.89 6.82
C LYS A 144 -23.42 5.03 5.83
N SER A 145 -22.18 5.49 5.60
CA SER A 145 -21.89 6.76 4.91
C SER A 145 -22.66 7.94 5.52
N ASP A 146 -22.80 7.96 6.85
CA ASP A 146 -23.62 8.91 7.59
C ASP A 146 -22.78 9.62 8.67
N ALA A 147 -22.44 10.88 8.42
CA ALA A 147 -21.65 11.69 9.34
C ALA A 147 -22.40 12.10 10.61
N SER A 148 -23.73 11.99 10.65
CA SER A 148 -24.51 12.29 11.86
C SER A 148 -24.25 11.29 12.98
N VAL A 149 -23.78 10.08 12.65
CA VAL A 149 -23.30 9.08 13.61
C VAL A 149 -22.19 9.65 14.50
N CYS A 150 -21.32 10.51 13.95
CA CYS A 150 -20.20 11.09 14.70
C CYS A 150 -20.64 12.02 15.84
N GLU A 151 -21.90 12.47 15.88
CA GLU A 151 -22.43 13.34 16.95
C GLU A 151 -22.61 12.60 18.29
N GLY A 152 -22.48 11.26 18.32
CA GLY A 152 -22.45 10.49 19.56
C GLY A 152 -21.11 10.57 20.33
N LEU A 153 -20.12 11.25 19.76
CA LEU A 153 -18.84 11.54 20.42
C LEU A 153 -18.92 12.88 21.17
N ASN A 154 -18.18 12.99 22.29
CA ASN A 154 -18.20 14.19 23.13
C ASN A 154 -17.03 15.15 22.88
N ASP A 155 -15.92 14.64 22.35
CA ASP A 155 -14.73 15.45 22.10
C ASP A 155 -14.77 16.06 20.69
N PRO A 156 -14.66 17.39 20.53
CA PRO A 156 -14.76 18.04 19.23
C PRO A 156 -13.72 17.58 18.20
N LYS A 157 -12.52 17.21 18.65
CA LYS A 157 -11.46 16.70 17.77
C LYS A 157 -11.81 15.30 17.28
N GLU A 158 -12.31 14.42 18.16
CA GLU A 158 -12.77 13.07 17.78
C GLU A 158 -13.99 13.13 16.82
N ILE A 159 -14.94 14.05 17.05
CA ILE A 159 -16.04 14.33 16.11
C ILE A 159 -15.48 14.75 14.74
N GLY A 160 -14.52 15.68 14.74
CA GLY A 160 -13.85 16.15 13.54
C GLY A 160 -13.17 15.02 12.77
N GLU A 161 -12.42 14.15 13.45
CA GLU A 161 -11.73 13.01 12.85
C GLU A 161 -12.68 11.96 12.28
N CYS A 162 -13.78 11.67 12.98
CA CYS A 162 -14.85 10.80 12.49
C CYS A 162 -15.47 11.36 11.19
N LYS A 163 -15.82 12.66 11.17
CA LYS A 163 -16.41 13.32 10.00
C LYS A 163 -15.46 13.38 8.80
N VAL A 164 -14.17 13.64 9.02
CA VAL A 164 -13.14 13.60 7.96
C VAL A 164 -13.08 12.22 7.31
N ALA A 165 -13.20 11.14 8.11
CA ALA A 165 -13.20 9.79 7.59
C ALA A 165 -14.40 9.52 6.67
N VAL A 166 -15.61 9.93 7.08
CA VAL A 166 -16.82 9.80 6.25
C VAL A 166 -16.66 10.56 4.92
N VAL A 167 -16.22 11.82 4.99
CA VAL A 167 -16.01 12.66 3.80
C VAL A 167 -14.98 12.08 2.84
N SER A 168 -13.97 11.38 3.33
CA SER A 168 -12.96 10.74 2.48
C SER A 168 -13.54 9.67 1.56
N VAL A 169 -14.74 9.17 1.86
CA VAL A 169 -15.47 8.18 1.04
C VAL A 169 -16.64 8.82 0.30
N THR A 170 -17.36 9.76 0.93
CA THR A 170 -18.59 10.33 0.36
C THR A 170 -18.38 11.61 -0.45
N ASN A 171 -17.29 12.34 -0.21
CA ASN A 171 -17.03 13.70 -0.73
C ASN A 171 -18.14 14.73 -0.40
N GLU A 172 -18.96 14.50 0.63
CA GLU A 172 -20.04 15.41 1.01
C GLU A 172 -19.52 16.67 1.71
N THR A 173 -19.44 17.78 0.98
CA THR A 173 -18.88 19.06 1.46
C THR A 173 -19.63 19.68 2.63
N SER A 174 -20.93 19.40 2.77
CA SER A 174 -21.78 19.88 3.87
C SER A 174 -21.30 19.37 5.24
N VAL A 175 -20.71 18.16 5.28
CA VAL A 175 -20.19 17.56 6.52
C VAL A 175 -19.06 18.40 7.11
N CYS A 176 -18.15 18.93 6.28
CA CYS A 176 -17.04 19.77 6.74
C CYS A 176 -17.52 21.07 7.37
N ALA A 177 -18.63 21.65 6.89
CA ALA A 177 -19.22 22.85 7.49
C ALA A 177 -19.77 22.58 8.90
N GLY A 178 -20.07 21.33 9.23
CA GLY A 178 -20.50 20.89 10.56
C GLY A 178 -19.39 20.75 11.59
N ILE A 179 -18.10 20.92 11.22
CA ILE A 179 -16.96 20.90 12.15
C ILE A 179 -16.72 22.34 12.63
N LYS A 180 -17.15 22.66 13.85
CA LYS A 180 -17.16 24.04 14.38
C LYS A 180 -15.92 24.41 15.18
N GLU A 181 -15.48 23.53 16.08
CA GLU A 181 -14.48 23.87 17.10
C GLU A 181 -13.06 23.42 16.71
N ASP A 182 -12.93 22.32 15.96
CA ASP A 182 -11.64 21.82 15.49
C ASP A 182 -11.32 22.33 14.08
N THR A 183 -10.67 23.49 13.99
CA THR A 183 -10.19 24.08 12.73
C THR A 183 -9.25 23.14 11.98
N ASP A 184 -8.43 22.33 12.66
CA ASP A 184 -7.47 21.46 11.99
C ASP A 184 -8.18 20.29 11.29
N SER A 185 -9.19 19.69 11.92
CA SER A 185 -10.03 18.68 11.28
C SER A 185 -10.92 19.28 10.19
N LYS A 186 -11.41 20.51 10.36
CA LYS A 186 -12.16 21.21 9.31
C LYS A 186 -11.32 21.43 8.04
N ASP A 187 -10.09 21.92 8.21
CA ASP A 187 -9.12 22.08 7.11
C ASP A 187 -8.81 20.74 6.43
N ARG A 188 -8.54 19.69 7.22
CA ARG A 188 -8.33 18.32 6.70
C ARG A 188 -9.54 17.80 5.93
N CYS A 189 -10.75 18.12 6.39
CA CYS A 189 -11.99 17.70 5.75
C CYS A 189 -12.11 18.27 4.34
N TYR A 190 -11.96 19.59 4.18
CA TYR A 190 -11.99 20.21 2.85
C TYR A 190 -10.83 19.73 1.95
N GLN A 191 -9.63 19.56 2.52
CA GLN A 191 -8.48 19.06 1.78
C GLN A 191 -8.69 17.63 1.25
N ALA A 192 -9.36 16.75 2.02
CA ALA A 192 -9.70 15.40 1.57
C ALA A 192 -10.59 15.44 0.32
N ILE A 193 -11.64 16.29 0.33
CA ILE A 193 -12.52 16.45 -0.83
C ILE A 193 -11.75 16.97 -2.04
N VAL A 194 -10.92 17.99 -1.86
CA VAL A 194 -10.09 18.58 -2.94
C VAL A 194 -9.16 17.53 -3.55
N THR A 195 -8.57 16.67 -2.72
CA THR A 195 -7.69 15.59 -3.18
C THR A 195 -8.43 14.57 -4.03
N ASN A 196 -9.69 14.26 -3.67
CA ASN A 196 -10.52 13.27 -4.36
C ASN A 196 -11.21 13.81 -5.61
N THR A 197 -11.61 15.08 -5.61
CA THR A 197 -12.51 15.67 -6.63
C THR A 197 -11.84 16.74 -7.49
N GLY A 198 -10.76 17.36 -7.01
CA GLY A 198 -10.16 18.52 -7.65
C GLY A 198 -10.95 19.82 -7.47
N GLU A 199 -11.97 19.89 -6.61
CA GLU A 199 -12.78 21.11 -6.37
C GLU A 199 -11.98 22.23 -5.68
N THR A 200 -11.26 23.04 -6.47
CA THR A 200 -10.30 24.05 -5.98
C THR A 200 -10.90 25.19 -5.15
N ASP A 201 -12.18 25.48 -5.33
CA ASP A 201 -12.91 26.52 -4.58
C ASP A 201 -13.06 26.17 -3.10
N LEU A 202 -13.01 24.88 -2.75
CA LEU A 202 -12.99 24.44 -1.35
C LEU A 202 -11.72 24.86 -0.61
N CYS A 203 -10.61 25.12 -1.31
CA CYS A 203 -9.39 25.66 -0.68
C CYS A 203 -9.57 27.07 -0.13
N ASP A 204 -10.59 27.81 -0.58
CA ASP A 204 -10.92 29.10 0.02
C ASP A 204 -11.57 28.97 1.41
N LYS A 205 -12.05 27.77 1.76
CA LYS A 205 -12.62 27.43 3.07
C LYS A 205 -11.59 26.90 4.07
N VAL A 206 -10.32 26.74 3.65
CA VAL A 206 -9.20 26.25 4.47
C VAL A 206 -8.47 27.44 5.11
N GLU A 207 -8.28 27.41 6.43
CA GLU A 207 -7.74 28.53 7.21
C GLU A 207 -6.21 28.48 7.37
N LYS A 208 -5.67 27.37 7.89
CA LYS A 208 -4.25 27.25 8.27
C LYS A 208 -3.41 26.60 7.17
N LYS A 209 -3.95 25.62 6.45
CA LYS A 209 -3.20 24.79 5.48
C LYS A 209 -3.55 25.06 4.01
N LYS A 210 -3.84 26.32 3.68
CA LYS A 210 -4.32 26.72 2.35
C LYS A 210 -3.35 26.36 1.20
N ASP A 211 -2.05 26.53 1.42
CA ASP A 211 -1.00 26.16 0.45
C ASP A 211 -1.00 24.65 0.15
N TYR A 212 -1.14 23.80 1.18
CA TYR A 212 -1.26 22.34 1.00
C TYR A 212 -2.53 21.95 0.25
N CYS A 213 -3.63 22.69 0.45
CA CYS A 213 -4.87 22.47 -0.28
C CYS A 213 -4.70 22.74 -1.77
N TYR A 214 -4.13 23.89 -2.15
CA TYR A 214 -3.91 24.21 -3.56
C TYR A 214 -2.90 23.27 -4.23
N GLN A 215 -1.88 22.81 -3.51
CA GLN A 215 -0.97 21.79 -4.02
C GLN A 215 -1.71 20.46 -4.31
N ALA A 216 -2.59 20.02 -3.41
CA ALA A 216 -3.41 18.84 -3.64
C ALA A 216 -4.36 19.03 -4.84
N ALA A 217 -4.97 20.20 -4.96
CA ALA A 217 -5.84 20.55 -6.08
C ALA A 217 -5.09 20.57 -7.42
N ALA A 218 -3.88 21.13 -7.44
CA ALA A 218 -3.01 21.14 -8.62
C ALA A 218 -2.71 19.72 -9.08
N LYS A 219 -2.38 18.82 -8.14
CA LYS A 219 -2.07 17.42 -8.43
C LYS A 219 -3.30 16.64 -8.91
N ALA A 220 -4.46 16.84 -8.27
CA ALA A 220 -5.69 16.14 -8.62
C ALA A 220 -6.15 16.49 -10.04
N ASN A 221 -6.01 17.75 -10.44
CA ASN A 221 -6.44 18.24 -11.76
C ASN A 221 -5.34 18.28 -12.82
N ASP A 222 -4.09 17.99 -12.44
CA ASP A 222 -2.92 18.27 -13.25
C ASP A 222 -2.95 19.74 -13.77
N ASP A 223 -3.21 20.72 -12.90
CA ASP A 223 -3.37 22.14 -13.25
C ASP A 223 -2.34 23.02 -12.54
N GLU A 224 -1.32 23.47 -13.27
CA GLU A 224 -0.23 24.29 -12.71
C GLU A 224 -0.71 25.67 -12.25
N LYS A 225 -1.85 26.16 -12.74
CA LYS A 225 -2.37 27.46 -12.31
C LYS A 225 -2.79 27.47 -10.84
N GLN A 226 -3.07 26.30 -10.27
CA GLN A 226 -3.33 26.20 -8.83
C GLN A 226 -2.04 26.40 -8.01
N CYS A 227 -0.86 26.04 -8.55
CA CYS A 227 0.42 26.32 -7.88
C CYS A 227 0.67 27.83 -7.73
N ASP A 228 0.12 28.68 -8.62
CA ASP A 228 0.25 30.14 -8.52
C ASP A 228 -0.49 30.73 -7.32
N LYS A 229 -1.43 29.98 -6.72
CA LYS A 229 -2.17 30.38 -5.52
C LYS A 229 -1.42 30.05 -4.21
N ILE A 230 -0.32 29.30 -4.28
CA ILE A 230 0.50 28.92 -3.13
C ILE A 230 1.40 30.10 -2.73
N LYS A 231 1.37 30.48 -1.44
CA LYS A 231 2.15 31.61 -0.92
C LYS A 231 3.59 31.23 -0.58
N SER A 232 3.80 30.04 -0.05
CA SER A 232 5.14 29.53 0.27
C SER A 232 5.90 29.17 -1.00
N GLU A 233 6.98 29.90 -1.28
CA GLU A 233 7.80 29.71 -2.50
C GLU A 233 8.32 28.27 -2.62
N GLY A 234 8.79 27.67 -1.53
CA GLY A 234 9.26 26.28 -1.55
C GLY A 234 8.16 25.27 -1.89
N MET A 235 6.95 25.46 -1.35
CA MET A 235 5.80 24.60 -1.67
C MET A 235 5.30 24.84 -3.11
N LYS A 236 5.40 26.07 -3.61
CA LYS A 236 5.08 26.42 -4.99
C LYS A 236 6.04 25.72 -5.96
N ASP A 237 7.34 25.78 -5.68
CA ASP A 237 8.37 25.06 -6.42
C ASP A 237 8.11 23.55 -6.44
N ASP A 238 7.78 22.95 -5.29
CA ASP A 238 7.42 21.53 -5.20
C ASP A 238 6.17 21.18 -6.02
N CYS A 239 5.14 22.04 -5.97
CA CYS A 239 3.93 21.90 -6.77
C CYS A 239 4.24 21.90 -8.27
N LEU A 240 4.94 22.94 -8.75
CA LEU A 240 5.33 23.08 -10.16
C LEU A 240 6.23 21.92 -10.62
N ASN A 241 7.12 21.43 -9.76
CA ASN A 241 7.97 20.28 -10.03
C ASN A 241 7.15 19.01 -10.29
N VAL A 242 6.17 18.71 -9.44
CA VAL A 242 5.27 17.56 -9.62
C VAL A 242 4.48 17.68 -10.92
N ILE A 243 3.89 18.85 -11.21
CA ILE A 243 3.08 19.04 -12.42
C ILE A 243 3.94 19.02 -13.69
N GLY A 244 5.09 19.69 -13.71
CA GLY A 244 6.00 19.68 -14.85
C GLY A 244 6.46 18.26 -15.21
N LYS A 245 6.78 17.44 -14.20
CA LYS A 245 7.11 16.03 -14.39
C LYS A 245 5.93 15.21 -14.88
N SER A 246 4.73 15.41 -14.33
CA SER A 246 3.51 14.70 -14.72
C SER A 246 3.19 14.93 -16.20
N LYS A 247 3.15 16.20 -16.62
CA LYS A 247 2.85 16.62 -18.00
C LYS A 247 3.99 16.42 -18.99
N ALA A 248 5.19 16.15 -18.50
CA ALA A 248 6.41 16.24 -19.31
C ALA A 248 6.55 17.62 -20.01
N ASP A 249 6.28 18.69 -19.27
CA ASP A 249 6.32 20.08 -19.78
C ASP A 249 7.45 20.85 -19.08
N ASP A 250 8.54 21.10 -19.81
CA ASP A 250 9.70 21.83 -19.34
C ASP A 250 9.43 23.32 -19.11
N SER A 251 8.42 23.89 -19.79
CA SER A 251 8.02 25.29 -19.57
C SER A 251 7.51 25.51 -18.15
N ILE A 252 6.90 24.49 -17.54
CA ILE A 252 6.50 24.50 -16.13
C ILE A 252 7.73 24.41 -15.22
N CYS A 253 8.71 23.56 -15.54
CA CYS A 253 9.96 23.49 -14.78
C CYS A 253 10.68 24.85 -14.73
N TYR A 254 10.66 25.64 -15.82
CA TYR A 254 11.28 26.96 -15.83
C TYR A 254 10.59 28.00 -14.94
N LYS A 255 9.35 27.75 -14.49
CA LYS A 255 8.67 28.60 -13.49
C LYS A 255 9.21 28.38 -12.05
N ILE A 256 9.96 27.30 -11.82
CA ILE A 256 10.54 26.97 -10.50
C ILE A 256 11.71 27.92 -10.20
N VAL A 257 11.65 28.59 -9.04
CA VAL A 257 12.65 29.58 -8.62
C VAL A 257 13.90 28.88 -8.08
N ASN A 258 13.73 27.87 -7.22
CA ASN A 258 14.84 27.08 -6.72
C ASN A 258 15.54 26.35 -7.88
N THR A 259 16.82 26.70 -8.10
CA THR A 259 17.59 26.18 -9.22
C THR A 259 17.78 24.66 -9.17
N MET A 260 17.98 24.10 -7.98
CA MET A 260 18.15 22.65 -7.82
C MET A 260 16.85 21.90 -8.12
N SER A 261 15.71 22.36 -7.57
CA SER A 261 14.39 21.78 -7.86
C SER A 261 14.03 21.88 -9.35
N ARG A 262 14.35 23.00 -9.99
CA ARG A 262 14.19 23.18 -11.44
C ARG A 262 14.99 22.16 -12.24
N GLU A 263 16.27 22.00 -11.93
CA GLU A 263 17.14 21.07 -12.64
C GLU A 263 16.70 19.60 -12.46
N TYR A 264 16.22 19.22 -11.27
CA TYR A 264 15.59 17.91 -11.06
C TYR A 264 14.27 17.73 -11.83
N CYS A 265 13.48 18.78 -12.01
CA CYS A 265 12.30 18.75 -12.87
C CYS A 265 12.70 18.48 -14.32
N LEU A 266 13.64 19.27 -14.85
CA LEU A 266 14.14 19.15 -16.23
C LEU A 266 14.78 17.77 -16.51
N MET A 267 15.53 17.24 -15.54
CA MET A 267 16.14 15.90 -15.62
C MET A 267 15.11 14.78 -15.84
N ASP A 268 13.92 14.89 -15.23
CA ASP A 268 12.85 13.89 -15.35
C ASP A 268 11.95 14.13 -16.58
N VAL A 269 11.85 15.38 -17.05
CA VAL A 269 11.07 15.76 -18.25
C VAL A 269 11.78 15.37 -19.55
N ALA A 270 13.09 15.61 -19.64
CA ALA A 270 13.89 15.34 -20.84
C ALA A 270 13.72 13.91 -21.42
N PRO A 271 13.80 12.81 -20.63
CA PRO A 271 13.63 11.47 -21.18
C PRO A 271 12.21 11.18 -21.66
N LYS A 272 11.19 11.79 -21.04
CA LYS A 272 9.79 11.62 -21.47
C LYS A 272 9.54 12.31 -22.82
N LYS A 273 10.12 13.50 -23.01
CA LYS A 273 10.06 14.22 -24.29
C LYS A 273 11.05 13.68 -25.33
N LYS A 274 12.04 12.89 -24.91
CA LYS A 274 13.17 12.45 -25.76
C LYS A 274 13.93 13.62 -26.37
N ASP A 275 14.07 14.69 -25.61
CA ASP A 275 14.70 15.93 -26.05
C ASP A 275 15.96 16.21 -25.21
N ILE A 276 17.12 15.95 -25.82
CA ILE A 276 18.42 16.10 -25.17
C ILE A 276 18.76 17.57 -24.89
N THR A 277 18.20 18.51 -25.64
CA THR A 277 18.51 19.94 -25.49
C THR A 277 18.03 20.49 -24.14
N ILE A 278 17.04 19.84 -23.52
CA ILE A 278 16.60 20.13 -22.15
C ILE A 278 17.75 19.90 -21.15
N CYS A 279 18.50 18.81 -21.32
CA CYS A 279 19.65 18.50 -20.46
C CYS A 279 20.78 19.51 -20.60
N ASP A 280 20.88 20.23 -21.73
CA ASP A 280 21.92 21.23 -21.94
C ASP A 280 21.74 22.49 -21.09
N THR A 281 20.51 22.72 -20.60
CA THR A 281 20.19 23.86 -19.74
C THR A 281 20.52 23.64 -18.26
N ILE A 282 20.83 22.40 -17.86
CA ILE A 282 21.17 22.02 -16.49
C ILE A 282 22.63 22.39 -16.18
N LYS A 283 22.86 23.15 -15.09
CA LYS A 283 24.19 23.62 -14.70
C LYS A 283 24.91 22.64 -13.79
N ASP A 284 24.23 21.97 -12.86
CA ASP A 284 24.87 20.95 -12.03
C ASP A 284 25.32 19.78 -12.90
N VAL A 285 26.64 19.55 -12.95
CA VAL A 285 27.26 18.53 -13.80
C VAL A 285 26.75 17.13 -13.48
N ARG A 286 26.45 16.83 -12.21
CA ARG A 286 25.95 15.49 -11.82
C ARG A 286 24.53 15.30 -12.32
N ILE A 287 23.65 16.28 -12.12
CA ILE A 287 22.26 16.24 -12.62
C ILE A 287 22.25 16.17 -14.15
N LYS A 288 23.08 16.97 -14.82
CA LYS A 288 23.21 16.97 -16.29
C LYS A 288 23.60 15.59 -16.83
N ARG A 289 24.60 14.93 -16.23
CA ARG A 289 25.01 13.57 -16.66
C ARG A 289 23.87 12.56 -16.54
N VAL A 290 23.13 12.58 -15.43
CA VAL A 290 21.97 11.68 -15.23
C VAL A 290 20.87 11.98 -16.26
N CYS A 291 20.59 13.26 -16.52
CA CYS A 291 19.63 13.69 -17.55
C CYS A 291 20.01 13.15 -18.92
N VAL A 292 21.26 13.37 -19.36
CA VAL A 292 21.78 12.92 -20.66
C VAL A 292 21.67 11.41 -20.79
N LYS A 293 22.11 10.66 -19.77
CA LYS A 293 22.02 9.19 -19.72
C LYS A 293 20.58 8.72 -19.91
N ASN A 294 19.66 9.19 -19.08
CA ASN A 294 18.27 8.73 -19.11
C ASN A 294 17.59 9.10 -20.43
N THR A 295 17.89 10.27 -20.98
CA THR A 295 17.34 10.76 -22.26
C THR A 295 17.88 9.97 -23.45
N ALA A 296 19.17 9.62 -23.45
CA ALA A 296 19.80 8.74 -24.44
C ALA A 296 19.18 7.34 -24.42
N VAL A 297 18.98 6.75 -23.23
CA VAL A 297 18.34 5.44 -23.06
C VAL A 297 16.90 5.46 -23.56
N ALA A 298 16.08 6.42 -23.12
CA ALA A 298 14.68 6.55 -23.55
C ALA A 298 14.53 6.73 -25.08
N SER A 299 15.54 7.36 -25.70
CA SER A 299 15.58 7.62 -27.14
C SER A 299 16.31 6.55 -27.94
N LYS A 300 16.94 5.58 -27.26
CA LYS A 300 17.80 4.54 -27.85
C LYS A 300 18.90 5.13 -28.75
N ASN A 301 19.45 6.28 -28.35
CA ASN A 301 20.43 7.03 -29.14
C ASN A 301 21.80 7.03 -28.45
N THR A 302 22.70 6.17 -28.92
CA THR A 302 24.06 6.02 -28.38
C THR A 302 24.95 7.25 -28.59
N ALA A 303 24.66 8.07 -29.61
CA ALA A 303 25.43 9.29 -29.86
C ALA A 303 25.33 10.26 -28.68
N TRP A 304 24.20 10.29 -27.95
CA TRP A 304 24.02 11.17 -26.80
C TRP A 304 24.82 10.72 -25.57
N CYS A 305 25.15 9.44 -25.45
CA CYS A 305 26.02 8.95 -24.37
C CYS A 305 27.44 9.55 -24.45
N THR A 306 27.88 9.99 -25.64
CA THR A 306 29.21 10.61 -25.83
C THR A 306 29.35 11.96 -25.14
N GLY A 307 28.23 12.60 -24.74
CA GLY A 307 28.22 13.83 -23.94
C GLY A 307 28.52 13.60 -22.46
N ILE A 308 28.68 12.35 -22.01
CA ILE A 308 29.00 11.99 -20.63
C ILE A 308 30.51 11.75 -20.53
N ASP A 309 31.12 12.17 -19.41
CA ASP A 309 32.53 11.86 -19.09
C ASP A 309 32.79 10.35 -19.17
N THR A 310 33.71 9.95 -20.04
CA THR A 310 34.04 8.56 -20.36
C THR A 310 34.58 7.77 -19.17
N THR A 311 35.06 8.44 -18.13
CA THR A 311 35.54 7.81 -16.90
C THR A 311 34.42 7.54 -15.90
N SER A 312 33.25 8.14 -16.08
CA SER A 312 32.12 7.98 -15.18
C SER A 312 31.39 6.65 -15.36
N THR A 313 30.79 6.15 -14.29
CA THR A 313 29.90 4.98 -14.35
C THR A 313 28.66 5.25 -15.21
N ASP A 314 28.14 6.48 -15.19
CA ASP A 314 26.99 6.90 -16.00
C ASP A 314 27.22 6.72 -17.51
N TYR A 315 28.45 6.96 -17.99
CA TYR A 315 28.81 6.73 -19.39
C TYR A 315 28.69 5.25 -19.75
N GLN A 316 29.28 4.37 -18.93
CA GLN A 316 29.26 2.92 -19.17
C GLN A 316 27.81 2.38 -19.10
N ASP A 317 27.05 2.84 -18.10
CA ASP A 317 25.64 2.47 -17.90
C ASP A 317 24.76 2.89 -19.09
N CYS A 318 25.03 4.07 -19.68
CA CYS A 318 24.28 4.58 -20.83
C CYS A 318 24.32 3.61 -22.01
N PHE A 319 25.52 3.20 -22.43
CA PHE A 319 25.71 2.25 -23.53
C PHE A 319 25.20 0.85 -23.17
N PHE A 320 25.43 0.40 -21.93
CA PHE A 320 24.96 -0.89 -21.45
C PHE A 320 23.43 -1.01 -21.54
N LEU A 321 22.71 -0.02 -21.02
CA LEU A 321 21.25 -0.01 -21.03
C LEU A 321 20.68 0.09 -22.45
N ILE A 322 21.27 0.93 -23.32
CA ILE A 322 20.84 1.02 -24.72
C ILE A 322 21.06 -0.30 -25.44
N GLY A 323 22.25 -0.92 -25.32
CA GLY A 323 22.55 -2.20 -25.97
C GLY A 323 21.59 -3.30 -25.51
N LYS A 324 21.27 -3.33 -24.22
CA LYS A 324 20.25 -4.23 -23.67
C LYS A 324 18.87 -3.95 -24.27
N ASP A 325 18.39 -2.73 -24.29
CA ASP A 325 17.02 -2.39 -24.74
C ASP A 325 16.81 -2.45 -26.27
N THR A 326 17.90 -2.34 -27.04
CA THR A 326 17.89 -2.38 -28.51
C THR A 326 18.28 -3.75 -29.07
N LYS A 327 18.83 -4.64 -28.23
CA LYS A 327 19.51 -5.89 -28.65
C LYS A 327 20.75 -5.64 -29.51
N ASP A 328 21.27 -4.42 -29.52
CA ASP A 328 22.44 -4.05 -30.31
C ASP A 328 23.72 -4.19 -29.47
N ALA A 329 24.41 -5.32 -29.66
CA ALA A 329 25.69 -5.57 -29.00
C ALA A 329 26.80 -4.58 -29.40
N SER A 330 26.66 -3.84 -30.50
CA SER A 330 27.65 -2.84 -30.90
C SER A 330 27.68 -1.64 -29.94
N ALA A 331 26.57 -1.34 -29.25
CA ALA A 331 26.54 -0.31 -28.22
C ALA A 331 27.56 -0.60 -27.10
N CYS A 332 27.76 -1.88 -26.75
CA CYS A 332 28.73 -2.29 -25.74
C CYS A 332 30.18 -1.99 -26.15
N ASP A 333 30.50 -1.89 -27.46
CA ASP A 333 31.87 -1.68 -27.92
C ASP A 333 32.43 -0.31 -27.47
N ALA A 334 31.55 0.65 -27.20
CA ALA A 334 31.90 1.99 -26.71
C ALA A 334 32.23 2.04 -25.20
N ILE A 335 31.98 0.95 -24.45
CA ILE A 335 32.26 0.82 -23.01
C ILE A 335 33.78 0.64 -22.83
N THR A 336 34.42 1.58 -22.12
CA THR A 336 35.88 1.60 -21.93
C THR A 336 36.32 0.67 -20.80
N ALA A 337 35.48 0.47 -19.78
CA ALA A 337 35.75 -0.45 -18.69
C ALA A 337 35.61 -1.90 -19.18
N LYS A 338 36.74 -2.62 -19.33
CA LYS A 338 36.81 -3.98 -19.88
C LYS A 338 35.78 -4.94 -19.26
N GLY A 339 35.73 -5.01 -17.92
CA GLY A 339 34.79 -5.89 -17.22
C GLY A 339 33.33 -5.54 -17.47
N THR A 340 32.97 -4.24 -17.46
CA THR A 340 31.60 -3.80 -17.78
C THR A 340 31.24 -4.10 -19.23
N ARG A 341 32.18 -3.95 -20.16
CA ARG A 341 31.97 -4.25 -21.59
C ARG A 341 31.70 -5.74 -21.81
N GLN A 342 32.52 -6.60 -21.23
CA GLN A 342 32.33 -8.06 -21.31
C GLN A 342 30.98 -8.46 -20.71
N LYS A 343 30.62 -7.89 -19.55
CA LYS A 343 29.31 -8.11 -18.91
C LYS A 343 28.14 -7.63 -19.77
N CYS A 344 28.32 -6.54 -20.51
CA CYS A 344 27.35 -6.05 -21.49
C CYS A 344 27.10 -7.07 -22.62
N HIS A 345 28.16 -7.52 -23.29
CA HIS A 345 28.05 -8.54 -24.34
C HIS A 345 27.45 -9.85 -23.82
N HIS A 346 27.93 -10.32 -22.67
CA HIS A 346 27.40 -11.53 -22.03
C HIS A 346 25.89 -11.41 -21.79
N ASN A 347 25.43 -10.32 -21.17
CA ASN A 347 24.01 -10.15 -20.87
C ASN A 347 23.14 -10.06 -22.13
N ILE A 348 23.60 -9.39 -23.18
CA ILE A 348 22.88 -9.34 -24.46
C ILE A 348 22.82 -10.74 -25.08
N ALA A 349 23.94 -11.45 -25.13
CA ALA A 349 24.03 -12.81 -25.67
C ALA A 349 23.07 -13.77 -24.97
N VAL A 350 23.08 -13.78 -23.64
CA VAL A 350 22.23 -14.68 -22.83
C VAL A 350 20.76 -14.28 -22.88
N THR A 351 20.45 -12.98 -22.71
CA THR A 351 19.06 -12.50 -22.70
C THR A 351 18.36 -12.75 -24.04
N TYR A 352 19.11 -12.63 -25.15
CA TYR A 352 18.56 -12.76 -26.51
C TYR A 352 18.93 -14.05 -27.21
N LYS A 353 19.57 -14.99 -26.50
CA LYS A 353 19.97 -16.31 -27.02
C LYS A 353 20.81 -16.21 -28.29
N ASP A 354 21.73 -15.24 -28.33
CA ASP A 354 22.62 -14.98 -29.45
C ASP A 354 24.08 -15.32 -29.06
N PRO A 355 24.51 -16.58 -29.23
CA PRO A 355 25.86 -16.99 -28.88
C PRO A 355 26.93 -16.30 -29.74
N ALA A 356 26.58 -15.74 -30.91
CA ALA A 356 27.55 -15.01 -31.73
C ALA A 356 28.06 -13.75 -31.01
N VAL A 357 27.25 -13.14 -30.15
CA VAL A 357 27.66 -12.00 -29.31
C VAL A 357 28.72 -12.40 -28.29
N CYS A 358 28.75 -13.65 -27.83
CA CYS A 358 29.76 -14.14 -26.87
C CYS A 358 31.18 -14.04 -27.44
N ALA A 359 31.38 -14.08 -28.76
CA ALA A 359 32.69 -13.91 -29.39
C ALA A 359 33.38 -12.58 -29.02
N LYS A 360 32.64 -11.58 -28.52
CA LYS A 360 33.17 -10.31 -28.01
C LYS A 360 33.58 -10.34 -26.52
N VAL A 361 33.31 -11.44 -25.81
CA VAL A 361 33.78 -11.70 -24.44
C VAL A 361 35.20 -12.28 -24.52
N LEU A 362 36.21 -11.49 -24.12
CA LEU A 362 37.62 -11.82 -24.36
C LEU A 362 38.25 -12.83 -23.39
N GLU A 363 37.75 -12.97 -22.16
CA GLU A 363 38.28 -13.96 -21.22
C GLU A 363 37.73 -15.34 -21.61
N SER A 364 38.61 -16.34 -21.76
CA SER A 364 38.23 -17.68 -22.24
C SER A 364 37.13 -18.31 -21.39
N ASP A 365 37.27 -18.23 -20.07
CA ASP A 365 36.36 -18.90 -19.14
C ASP A 365 34.99 -18.21 -19.10
N GLU A 366 34.97 -16.87 -19.21
CA GLU A 366 33.73 -16.10 -19.30
C GLU A 366 33.05 -16.27 -20.67
N ASN A 367 33.83 -16.43 -21.74
CA ASN A 367 33.34 -16.72 -23.08
C ASN A 367 32.64 -18.09 -23.15
N GLU A 368 33.28 -19.14 -22.63
CA GLU A 368 32.69 -20.48 -22.57
C GLU A 368 31.41 -20.47 -21.73
N ALA A 369 31.43 -19.82 -20.57
CA ALA A 369 30.24 -19.64 -19.74
C ALA A 369 29.12 -18.88 -20.48
N CYS A 370 29.47 -17.82 -21.23
CA CYS A 370 28.52 -17.08 -22.06
C CYS A 370 27.85 -17.97 -23.12
N VAL A 371 28.64 -18.71 -23.91
CA VAL A 371 28.14 -19.58 -24.99
C VAL A 371 27.20 -20.64 -24.41
N LYS A 372 27.63 -21.33 -23.36
CA LYS A 372 26.81 -22.33 -22.67
C LYS A 372 25.50 -21.74 -22.16
N SER A 373 25.53 -20.57 -21.52
CA SER A 373 24.32 -19.91 -21.03
C SER A 373 23.39 -19.44 -22.15
N ALA A 374 23.92 -18.98 -23.28
CA ALA A 374 23.12 -18.59 -24.44
C ALA A 374 22.48 -19.80 -25.17
N GLU A 375 23.14 -20.96 -25.16
CA GLU A 375 22.68 -22.19 -25.84
C GLU A 375 21.71 -23.04 -25.02
N VAL A 376 21.92 -23.21 -23.70
CA VAL A 376 21.10 -24.09 -22.82
C VAL A 376 19.61 -23.73 -22.84
N PHE A 377 19.26 -22.46 -23.08
CA PHE A 377 17.86 -22.03 -23.20
C PHE A 377 17.18 -22.41 -24.53
N ASN A 378 17.90 -22.96 -25.51
CA ASN A 378 17.33 -23.43 -26.78
C ASN A 378 16.88 -24.90 -26.72
N GLU A 379 17.36 -25.68 -25.75
CA GLU A 379 17.03 -27.11 -25.63
C GLU A 379 15.75 -27.36 -24.83
N VAL A 380 15.40 -26.48 -23.88
CA VAL A 380 14.21 -26.65 -23.02
C VAL A 380 12.87 -26.32 -23.73
N GLN A 381 12.93 -25.74 -24.93
CA GLN A 381 11.73 -25.38 -25.71
C GLN A 381 11.53 -26.18 -27.01
N LYS A 382 12.40 -27.16 -27.26
CA LYS A 382 12.18 -28.19 -28.30
C LYS A 382 11.60 -29.43 -27.61
#